data_AF-A0A2M7CKA6-F1
#
_entry.id   AF-A0A2M7CKA6-F1
#
_cell.length_a   1.000
_cell.length_b   1.000
_cell.length_c   1.000
_cell.angle_alpha   90.00
_cell.angle_beta   90.00
_cell.angle_gamma   90.00
#
_symmetry.space_group_name_H-M   'P 1'
#
loop_
_entity.id
_entity.type
_entity.pdbx_description
1 polymer ?
#
loop_
_entity_poly.entity_id
_entity_poly.type
_entity_poly.pdbx_seq_one_letter_code
_entity_poly.pdbx_strand_id
1 'polypeptide(L)'
;MNILHAHYQPPQRPEESGGVLFWMETSDLPAPKSGRAAKKEKSRLHPFCADTDTLKHLPSLEGASKTAILRLPAVRGIPLPSPQLIHNWNLDPKNPKLSPFLVNGIWTRPAEAIPVLLASSSQTDASLSPAPDLRFWSMAAALTLETLAAHKLVPVMVAGEKDSYARWLPVLDAPKDAARL
;
A
#
# COMPACT_ATOMS: atom_id res chain seq x y z
N MET A 1 1.94 -15.91 10.32
CA MET A 1 1.24 -14.62 10.54
C MET A 1 1.47 -13.76 9.32
N ASN A 2 0.41 -13.13 8.79
CA ASN A 2 0.46 -12.35 7.57
C ASN A 2 0.18 -10.87 7.84
N ILE A 3 0.93 -9.97 7.22
CA ILE A 3 0.73 -8.53 7.30
C ILE A 3 0.29 -8.02 5.93
N LEU A 4 -0.91 -7.48 5.83
CA LEU A 4 -1.43 -6.93 4.57
C LEU A 4 -1.10 -5.45 4.44
N HIS A 5 -0.54 -5.07 3.30
CA HIS A 5 -0.18 -3.71 2.96
C HIS A 5 -1.01 -3.20 1.78
N ALA A 6 -1.18 -1.88 1.70
CA ALA A 6 -1.70 -1.21 0.52
C ALA A 6 -0.80 -0.05 0.10
N HIS A 7 -0.53 0.01 -1.20
CA HIS A 7 0.24 1.08 -1.82
C HIS A 7 -0.55 1.71 -2.95
N TYR A 8 -1.00 2.96 -2.75
CA TYR A 8 -1.61 3.75 -3.81
C TYR A 8 -0.57 4.18 -4.85
N GLN A 9 -0.86 3.89 -6.11
CA GLN A 9 -0.11 4.33 -7.28
C GLN A 9 -0.92 5.44 -7.95
N PRO A 10 -0.52 6.71 -7.80
CA PRO A 10 -1.23 7.81 -8.43
C PRO A 10 -1.18 7.67 -9.96
N PRO A 11 -2.20 8.19 -10.66
CA PRO A 11 -2.17 8.25 -12.12
C PRO A 11 -0.92 9.01 -12.59
N GLN A 12 -0.24 8.48 -13.61
CA GLN A 12 0.93 9.13 -14.19
C GLN A 12 0.53 10.14 -15.27
N ARG A 13 -0.67 9.97 -15.83
CA ARG A 13 -1.26 10.86 -16.82
C ARG A 13 -2.68 11.25 -16.42
N PRO A 14 -3.16 12.43 -16.82
CA PRO A 14 -4.49 12.90 -16.45
C PRO A 14 -5.61 11.90 -16.80
N GLU A 15 -5.53 11.21 -17.92
CA GLU A 15 -6.51 10.21 -18.37
C GLU A 15 -6.53 8.91 -17.55
N GLU A 16 -5.52 8.68 -16.71
CA GLU A 16 -5.43 7.49 -15.87
C GLU A 16 -6.13 7.71 -14.53
N SER A 17 -6.65 6.64 -13.93
CA SER A 17 -7.24 6.68 -12.59
C SER A 17 -6.28 6.28 -11.47
N GLY A 18 -5.05 5.88 -11.81
CA GLY A 18 -4.13 5.24 -10.86
C GLY A 18 -4.66 3.88 -10.40
N GLY A 19 -4.18 3.41 -9.25
CA GLY A 19 -4.69 2.18 -8.64
C GLY A 19 -4.04 1.87 -7.31
N VAL A 20 -4.41 0.74 -6.71
CA VAL A 20 -3.87 0.29 -5.42
C VAL A 20 -3.23 -1.07 -5.62
N LEU A 21 -1.99 -1.21 -5.14
CA LEU A 21 -1.31 -2.48 -5.04
C LEU A 21 -1.46 -3.03 -3.62
N PHE A 22 -2.08 -4.18 -3.48
CA PHE A 22 -2.10 -4.96 -2.25
C PHE A 22 -0.97 -5.98 -2.27
N TRP A 23 -0.16 -6.00 -1.22
CA TRP A 23 0.92 -6.98 -1.07
C TRP A 23 1.01 -7.41 0.39
N MET A 24 1.70 -8.52 0.66
CA MET A 24 1.67 -9.15 1.98
C MET A 24 3.07 -9.53 2.44
N GLU A 25 3.35 -9.31 3.72
CA GLU A 25 4.49 -9.92 4.41
C GLU A 25 4.06 -11.18 5.15
N THR A 26 4.93 -12.20 5.17
CA THR A 26 4.67 -13.43 5.92
C THR A 26 5.91 -13.91 6.67
N SER A 27 5.66 -14.50 7.84
CA SER A 27 6.67 -15.15 8.69
C SER A 27 7.08 -16.53 8.19
N ASP A 28 6.32 -17.09 7.23
CA ASP A 28 6.45 -18.48 6.81
C ASP A 28 7.61 -18.68 5.81
N LEU A 29 8.29 -17.59 5.45
CA LEU A 29 9.50 -17.57 4.64
C LEU A 29 10.76 -17.73 5.49
N PRO A 30 11.85 -18.27 4.93
CA PRO A 30 13.10 -18.42 5.67
C PRO A 30 13.72 -17.08 6.03
N ALA A 31 14.49 -17.05 7.13
CA ALA A 31 15.26 -15.88 7.53
C ALA A 31 16.16 -15.38 6.38
N PRO A 32 16.30 -14.06 6.19
CA PRO A 32 17.07 -13.51 5.10
C PRO A 32 18.55 -13.79 5.38
N LYS A 33 19.24 -14.41 4.42
CA LYS A 33 20.67 -14.69 4.54
C LYS A 33 21.45 -13.37 4.49
N SER A 34 22.36 -13.16 5.44
CA SER A 34 23.27 -12.03 5.46
C SER A 34 24.34 -12.16 4.36
N GLY A 35 23.97 -11.84 3.12
CA GLY A 35 24.92 -11.74 2.01
C GLY A 35 25.68 -10.41 2.07
N ARG A 36 27.00 -10.43 1.85
CA ARG A 36 27.80 -9.24 1.55
C ARG A 36 27.03 -8.37 0.56
N ALA A 37 26.81 -7.10 0.90
CA ALA A 37 26.13 -6.15 0.04
C ALA A 37 26.74 -6.20 -1.37
N ALA A 38 26.04 -6.79 -2.33
CA ALA A 38 26.48 -6.77 -3.71
C ALA A 38 26.65 -5.30 -4.12
N LYS A 39 27.83 -4.98 -4.69
CA LYS A 39 28.31 -3.64 -5.08
C LYS A 39 27.40 -2.86 -6.06
N LYS A 40 26.24 -3.40 -6.42
CA LYS A 40 25.22 -2.73 -7.23
C LYS A 40 23.85 -2.86 -6.54
N GLU A 41 23.27 -1.70 -6.28
CA GLU A 41 21.94 -1.40 -5.78
C GLU A 41 20.87 -1.76 -6.83
N LYS A 42 20.90 -2.98 -7.38
CA LYS A 42 19.79 -3.50 -8.19
C LYS A 42 18.64 -3.86 -7.24
N SER A 43 17.42 -3.40 -7.54
CA SER A 43 16.22 -3.75 -6.78
C SER A 43 16.13 -5.27 -6.62
N ARG A 44 16.12 -5.73 -5.36
CA ARG A 44 15.99 -7.16 -5.02
C ARG A 44 14.57 -7.45 -4.59
N LEU A 45 14.12 -8.69 -4.76
CA LEU A 45 12.83 -9.12 -4.21
C LEU A 45 12.85 -8.95 -2.69
N HIS A 46 11.76 -8.41 -2.16
CA HIS A 46 11.56 -8.27 -0.72
C HIS A 46 11.47 -9.67 -0.10
N PRO A 47 12.37 -10.05 0.83
CA PRO A 47 12.52 -11.41 1.30
C PRO A 47 11.33 -11.92 2.11
N PHE A 48 10.49 -11.02 2.62
CA PHE A 48 9.29 -11.35 3.39
C PHE A 48 8.01 -11.28 2.56
N CYS A 49 8.09 -10.90 1.28
CA CYS A 49 6.93 -10.77 0.42
C CYS A 49 6.33 -12.16 0.13
N ALA A 50 5.08 -12.35 0.52
CA ALA A 50 4.32 -13.54 0.18
C ALA A 50 4.06 -13.64 -1.34
N ASP A 51 3.70 -14.83 -1.80
CA ASP A 51 3.25 -15.05 -3.17
C ASP A 51 1.90 -14.37 -3.43
N THR A 52 1.66 -13.99 -4.69
CA THR A 52 0.36 -13.47 -5.15
C THR A 52 -0.80 -14.45 -4.98
N ASP A 53 -0.56 -15.76 -4.99
CA ASP A 53 -1.58 -16.78 -4.76
C ASP A 53 -2.12 -16.73 -3.33
N THR A 54 -1.27 -16.41 -2.34
CA THR A 54 -1.71 -16.16 -0.96
C THR A 54 -2.67 -14.98 -0.88
N LEU A 55 -2.45 -13.93 -1.69
CA LEU A 55 -3.30 -12.74 -1.75
C LEU A 55 -4.65 -13.01 -2.42
N LYS A 56 -4.73 -13.93 -3.40
CA LYS A 56 -6.00 -14.26 -4.10
C LYS A 56 -7.06 -14.88 -3.18
N HIS A 57 -6.67 -15.37 -2.01
CA HIS A 57 -7.60 -15.87 -1.00
C HIS A 57 -8.29 -14.75 -0.20
N LEU A 58 -7.85 -13.50 -0.33
CA LEU A 58 -8.51 -12.38 0.34
C LEU A 58 -9.88 -12.10 -0.32
N PRO A 59 -10.96 -11.98 0.48
CA PRO A 59 -12.28 -11.68 -0.05
C PRO A 59 -12.28 -10.38 -0.85
N SER A 60 -12.97 -10.38 -1.99
CA SER A 60 -13.16 -9.21 -2.85
C SER A 60 -11.89 -8.62 -3.48
N LEU A 61 -10.72 -9.26 -3.32
CA LEU A 61 -9.49 -8.82 -3.95
C LEU A 61 -9.37 -9.42 -5.35
N GLU A 62 -9.91 -8.70 -6.34
CA GLU A 62 -9.73 -8.99 -7.75
C GLU A 62 -8.77 -7.98 -8.39
N GLY A 63 -7.91 -8.45 -9.29
CA GLY A 63 -6.93 -7.59 -9.96
C GLY A 63 -5.88 -8.36 -10.72
N ALA A 64 -4.90 -7.62 -11.24
CA ALA A 64 -3.76 -8.18 -11.97
C ALA A 64 -2.55 -8.33 -11.05
N SER A 65 -1.85 -9.46 -11.13
CA SER A 65 -0.54 -9.60 -10.51
C SER A 65 0.41 -8.54 -11.06
N LYS A 66 1.06 -7.79 -10.17
CA LYS A 66 1.96 -6.70 -10.52
C LYS A 66 3.12 -6.63 -9.54
N THR A 67 4.29 -6.28 -10.05
CA THR A 67 5.47 -5.98 -9.24
C THR A 67 5.67 -4.48 -9.16
N ALA A 68 5.97 -3.96 -7.96
CA ALA A 68 6.34 -2.57 -7.75
C ALA A 68 7.70 -2.47 -7.03
N ILE A 69 8.40 -1.35 -7.23
CA ILE A 69 9.59 -1.02 -6.45
C ILE A 69 9.16 -0.10 -5.31
N LEU A 70 9.30 -0.57 -4.07
CA LEU A 70 9.08 0.23 -2.87
C LEU A 70 10.41 0.55 -2.19
N ARG A 71 10.52 1.77 -1.64
CA ARG A 71 11.66 2.14 -0.80
C ARG A 71 11.31 1.85 0.64
N LEU A 72 11.92 0.82 1.20
CA LEU A 72 11.60 0.31 2.54
C LEU A 72 12.78 0.52 3.50
N PRO A 73 12.52 0.68 4.80
CA PRO A 73 13.57 0.75 5.82
C PRO A 73 14.43 -0.53 5.77
N ALA A 74 15.74 -0.37 5.63
CA ALA A 74 16.67 -1.48 5.51
C ALA A 74 17.98 -1.22 6.26
N VAL A 75 18.55 -2.29 6.80
CA VAL A 75 19.87 -2.30 7.45
C VAL A 75 20.76 -3.26 6.69
N ARG A 76 21.90 -2.75 6.21
CA ARG A 76 22.88 -3.53 5.41
C ARG A 76 22.27 -4.22 4.17
N GLY A 77 21.24 -3.61 3.57
CA GLY A 77 20.57 -4.11 2.36
C GLY A 77 19.55 -5.22 2.61
N ILE A 78 19.16 -5.44 3.87
CA ILE A 78 18.06 -6.32 4.28
C ILE A 78 16.93 -5.41 4.79
N PRO A 79 15.70 -5.52 4.27
CA PRO A 79 14.60 -4.72 4.77
C PRO A 79 14.25 -5.14 6.20
N LEU A 80 13.80 -4.18 7.00
CA LEU A 80 13.20 -4.49 8.29
C LEU A 80 11.78 -5.03 8.05
N PRO A 81 11.40 -6.15 8.66
CA PRO A 81 10.02 -6.62 8.59
C PRO A 81 9.09 -5.64 9.29
N SER A 82 7.81 -5.70 8.96
CA SER A 82 6.78 -4.94 9.67
C SER A 82 6.86 -5.21 11.18
N PRO A 83 6.72 -4.20 12.05
CA PRO A 83 6.77 -4.39 13.50
C PRO A 83 5.73 -5.38 14.05
N GLN A 84 4.61 -5.56 13.34
CA GLN A 84 3.55 -6.50 13.69
C GLN A 84 3.85 -7.95 13.27
N LEU A 85 4.88 -8.17 12.43
CA LEU A 85 5.23 -9.49 11.94
C LEU A 85 5.91 -10.29 13.04
N ILE A 86 5.27 -11.35 13.51
CA ILE A 86 5.82 -12.24 14.53
C ILE A 86 6.85 -13.17 13.87
N HIS A 87 8.13 -13.01 14.23
CA HIS A 87 9.23 -13.82 13.71
C HIS A 87 10.31 -14.05 14.77
N ASN A 88 11.20 -15.04 14.54
CA ASN A 88 12.34 -15.33 15.39
C ASN A 88 13.70 -14.88 14.78
N TRP A 89 13.66 -14.12 13.68
CA TRP A 89 14.88 -13.63 13.01
C TRP A 89 15.63 -12.60 13.84
N ASN A 90 16.95 -12.76 13.94
CA ASN A 90 17.85 -11.83 14.61
C ASN A 90 18.33 -10.76 13.62
N LEU A 91 17.62 -9.63 13.56
CA LEU A 91 17.93 -8.49 12.71
C LEU A 91 18.31 -7.29 13.58
N ASP A 92 19.35 -6.55 13.19
CA ASP A 92 19.72 -5.29 13.85
C ASP A 92 18.82 -4.16 13.32
N PRO A 93 17.94 -3.55 14.13
CA PRO A 93 17.03 -2.50 13.67
C PRO A 93 17.68 -1.11 13.64
N LYS A 94 18.96 -0.95 14.01
CA LYS A 94 19.59 0.36 14.18
C LYS A 94 19.93 1.02 12.85
N ASN A 95 19.72 2.35 12.81
CA ASN A 95 20.08 3.24 11.70
C ASN A 95 19.58 2.76 10.30
N PRO A 96 18.28 2.47 10.15
CA PRO A 96 17.74 2.05 8.87
C PRO A 96 17.86 3.16 7.82
N LYS A 97 18.09 2.76 6.57
CA LYS A 97 18.03 3.65 5.40
C LYS A 97 17.00 3.13 4.42
N LEU A 98 16.42 4.02 3.64
CA LEU A 98 15.47 3.63 2.59
C LEU A 98 16.20 3.01 1.40
N SER A 99 15.97 1.71 1.18
CA SER A 99 16.53 0.95 0.05
C SER A 99 15.41 0.40 -0.84
N PRO A 100 15.64 0.26 -2.16
CA PRO A 100 14.63 -0.21 -3.09
C PRO A 100 14.47 -1.74 -3.04
N PHE A 101 13.22 -2.21 -2.95
CA PHE A 101 12.86 -3.62 -3.05
C PHE A 101 11.70 -3.82 -4.02
N LEU A 102 11.76 -4.91 -4.78
CA LEU A 102 10.63 -5.39 -5.57
C LEU A 102 9.65 -6.09 -4.62
N VAL A 103 8.38 -5.71 -4.67
CA VAL A 103 7.28 -6.42 -4.01
C VAL A 103 6.31 -6.90 -5.06
N ASN A 104 5.83 -8.13 -4.90
CA ASN A 104 4.78 -8.69 -5.75
C ASN A 104 3.44 -8.51 -5.04
N GLY A 105 2.41 -8.16 -5.80
CA GLY A 105 1.09 -7.94 -5.24
C GLY A 105 -0.01 -8.05 -6.29
N ILE A 106 -1.24 -7.84 -5.84
CA ILE A 106 -2.42 -7.72 -6.69
C ILE A 106 -2.73 -6.23 -6.84
N TRP A 107 -2.71 -5.76 -8.08
CA TRP A 107 -3.05 -4.40 -8.44
C TRP A 107 -4.50 -4.33 -8.92
N THR A 108 -5.23 -3.34 -8.43
CA THR A 108 -6.64 -3.13 -8.78
C THR A 108 -6.95 -1.63 -8.88
N ARG A 109 -8.05 -1.24 -9.56
CA ARG A 109 -8.39 0.19 -9.69
C ARG A 109 -8.97 0.70 -8.38
N PRO A 110 -8.99 2.03 -8.16
CA PRO A 110 -9.42 2.58 -6.87
C PRO A 110 -10.83 2.16 -6.44
N ALA A 111 -11.79 2.08 -7.39
CA ALA A 111 -13.16 1.67 -7.09
C ALA A 111 -13.24 0.23 -6.57
N GLU A 112 -12.46 -0.69 -7.16
CA GLU A 112 -12.39 -2.09 -6.74
C GLU A 112 -11.57 -2.28 -5.46
N ALA A 113 -10.64 -1.38 -5.15
CA ALA A 113 -9.86 -1.40 -3.92
C ALA A 113 -10.69 -1.03 -2.67
N ILE A 114 -11.71 -0.18 -2.80
CA ILE A 114 -12.49 0.35 -1.67
C ILE A 114 -13.10 -0.77 -0.81
N PRO A 115 -13.82 -1.77 -1.36
CA PRO A 115 -14.36 -2.87 -0.56
C PRO A 115 -13.29 -3.62 0.25
N VAL A 116 -12.13 -3.88 -0.35
CA VAL A 116 -11.00 -4.56 0.33
C VAL A 116 -10.46 -3.71 1.47
N LEU A 117 -10.26 -2.40 1.23
CA LEU A 117 -9.79 -1.46 2.24
C LEU A 117 -10.75 -1.34 3.43
N LEU A 118 -12.06 -1.31 3.17
CA LEU A 118 -13.07 -1.25 4.23
C LEU A 118 -13.25 -2.57 4.99
N ALA A 119 -13.18 -3.71 4.31
CA ALA A 119 -13.22 -5.01 4.98
C ALA A 119 -12.00 -5.20 5.88
N SER A 120 -10.83 -4.74 5.45
CA SER A 120 -9.58 -4.87 6.20
C SER A 120 -9.55 -4.07 7.51
N SER A 121 -10.30 -2.96 7.62
CA SER A 121 -10.34 -2.16 8.85
C SER A 121 -11.21 -2.77 9.96
N SER A 122 -12.11 -3.70 9.60
CA SER A 122 -13.00 -4.40 10.52
C SER A 122 -12.60 -5.86 10.75
N GLN A 123 -11.49 -6.30 10.13
CA GLN A 123 -10.98 -7.66 10.26
C GLN A 123 -10.51 -7.96 11.68
N THR A 124 -10.91 -9.12 12.21
CA THR A 124 -10.54 -9.62 13.54
C THR A 124 -9.71 -10.91 13.49
N ASP A 125 -9.49 -11.45 12.29
CA ASP A 125 -8.64 -12.61 12.08
C ASP A 125 -7.19 -12.35 12.54
N ALA A 126 -6.79 -13.02 13.61
CA ALA A 126 -5.45 -12.91 14.18
C ALA A 126 -4.36 -13.42 13.23
N SER A 127 -4.69 -14.15 12.17
CA SER A 127 -3.74 -14.62 11.15
C SER A 127 -3.36 -13.56 10.12
N LEU A 128 -4.14 -12.47 10.02
CA LEU A 128 -3.98 -11.38 9.06
C LEU A 128 -4.07 -10.02 9.77
N SER A 129 -2.93 -9.36 10.00
CA SER A 129 -2.92 -8.01 10.56
C SER A 129 -2.83 -6.96 9.45
N PRO A 130 -3.61 -5.87 9.52
CA PRO A 130 -3.41 -4.72 8.65
C PRO A 130 -2.07 -4.02 8.99
N ALA A 131 -1.32 -3.60 7.98
CA ALA A 131 -0.16 -2.72 8.14
C ALA A 131 -0.59 -1.27 8.46
N PRO A 132 0.32 -0.41 8.96
CA PRO A 132 0.03 1.01 9.12
C PRO A 132 -0.43 1.71 7.83
N ASP A 133 0.20 1.37 6.69
CA ASP A 133 -0.18 1.93 5.39
C ASP A 133 -1.60 1.50 4.96
N LEU A 134 -1.97 0.23 5.15
CA LEU A 134 -3.31 -0.27 4.88
C LEU A 134 -4.35 0.47 5.72
N ARG A 135 -4.10 0.64 7.02
CA ARG A 135 -5.00 1.39 7.91
C ARG A 135 -5.20 2.82 7.46
N PHE A 136 -4.13 3.49 7.02
CA PHE A 136 -4.22 4.83 6.46
C PHE A 136 -5.13 4.84 5.22
N TRP A 137 -4.93 3.92 4.28
CA TRP A 137 -5.75 3.85 3.07
C TRP A 137 -7.19 3.41 3.34
N SER A 138 -7.44 2.58 4.35
CA SER A 138 -8.80 2.27 4.82
C SER A 138 -9.53 3.52 5.31
N MET A 139 -8.84 4.37 6.08
CA MET A 139 -9.41 5.63 6.57
C MET A 139 -9.66 6.61 5.41
N ALA A 140 -8.72 6.70 4.46
CA ALA A 140 -8.89 7.53 3.25
C ALA A 140 -10.06 7.03 2.37
N ALA A 141 -10.25 5.72 2.24
CA ALA A 141 -11.39 5.13 1.52
C ALA A 141 -12.72 5.45 2.21
N ALA A 142 -12.78 5.35 3.53
CA ALA A 142 -13.97 5.74 4.30
C ALA A 142 -14.29 7.23 4.14
N LEU A 143 -13.29 8.11 4.25
CA LEU A 143 -13.45 9.55 4.00
C LEU A 143 -13.93 9.84 2.58
N THR A 144 -13.41 9.11 1.59
CA THR A 144 -13.84 9.23 0.19
C THR A 144 -15.33 8.92 0.07
N LEU A 145 -15.79 7.81 0.63
CA LEU A 145 -17.21 7.43 0.59
C LEU A 145 -18.11 8.40 1.35
N GLU A 146 -17.67 8.90 2.50
CA GLU A 146 -18.39 9.93 3.25
C GLU A 146 -18.56 11.22 2.42
N THR A 147 -17.49 11.64 1.75
CA THR A 147 -17.50 12.82 0.86
C THR A 147 -18.45 12.63 -0.31
N LEU A 148 -18.42 11.45 -0.96
CA LEU A 148 -19.33 11.09 -2.04
C LEU A 148 -20.80 11.09 -1.56
N ALA A 149 -21.08 10.43 -0.43
CA ALA A 149 -22.42 10.30 0.13
C ALA A 149 -23.00 11.66 0.59
N ALA A 150 -22.14 12.57 1.06
CA ALA A 150 -22.53 13.93 1.42
C ALA A 150 -22.64 14.87 0.21
N HIS A 151 -22.39 14.38 -1.02
CA HIS A 151 -22.33 15.19 -2.25
C HIS A 151 -21.37 16.38 -2.15
N LYS A 152 -20.27 16.22 -1.40
CA LYS A 152 -19.25 17.26 -1.21
C LYS A 152 -18.22 17.24 -2.34
N LEU A 153 -18.70 17.43 -3.58
CA LEU A 153 -17.87 17.40 -4.78
C LEU A 153 -18.20 18.59 -5.67
N VAL A 154 -17.18 19.22 -6.23
CA VAL A 154 -17.34 20.30 -7.22
C VAL A 154 -16.55 19.99 -8.48
N PRO A 155 -17.11 20.27 -9.67
CA PRO A 155 -16.35 20.19 -10.90
C PRO A 155 -15.42 21.40 -10.99
N VAL A 156 -14.15 21.16 -11.31
CA VAL A 156 -13.14 22.20 -11.49
C VAL A 156 -12.31 21.94 -12.74
N MET A 157 -11.65 22.97 -13.24
CA MET A 157 -10.61 22.84 -14.25
C MET A 157 -9.24 22.82 -13.56
N VAL A 158 -8.47 21.76 -13.79
CA VAL A 158 -7.09 21.64 -13.31
C VAL A 158 -6.15 21.87 -14.49
N ALA A 159 -5.23 22.83 -14.35
CA ALA A 159 -4.20 23.07 -15.35
C ALA A 159 -3.18 21.91 -15.35
N GLY A 160 -2.97 21.29 -16.50
CA GLY A 160 -1.81 20.44 -16.77
C GLY A 160 -0.72 21.23 -17.51
N GLU A 161 0.38 20.57 -17.86
CA GLU A 161 1.52 21.23 -18.52
C GLU A 161 1.18 21.85 -19.89
N LYS A 162 0.22 21.26 -20.61
CA LYS A 162 -0.17 21.69 -21.96
C LYS A 162 -1.67 21.95 -22.12
N ASP A 163 -2.49 21.26 -21.34
CA ASP A 163 -3.96 21.28 -21.46
C ASP A 163 -4.61 21.44 -20.08
N SER A 164 -5.87 21.89 -20.07
CA SER A 164 -6.69 21.91 -18.84
C SER A 164 -7.65 20.73 -18.83
N TYR A 165 -7.88 20.14 -17.65
CA TYR A 165 -8.71 18.96 -17.48
C TYR A 165 -9.85 19.19 -16.49
N ALA A 166 -11.06 18.77 -16.84
CA ALA A 166 -12.19 18.76 -15.91
C ALA A 166 -12.00 17.65 -14.87
N ARG A 167 -12.05 17.98 -13.58
CA ARG A 167 -11.92 17.03 -12.46
C ARG A 167 -12.97 17.33 -11.39
N TRP A 168 -13.43 16.28 -10.72
CA TRP A 168 -14.18 16.42 -9.49
C TRP A 168 -13.19 16.54 -8.33
N LEU A 169 -13.32 17.60 -7.54
CA LEU A 169 -12.55 17.75 -6.31
C LEU A 169 -13.46 17.63 -5.08
N PRO A 170 -12.96 17.03 -3.99
CA PRO A 170 -13.67 17.01 -2.72
C PRO A 170 -13.71 18.40 -2.10
N VAL A 171 -14.85 18.76 -1.50
CA VAL A 171 -15.03 19.98 -0.71
C VAL A 171 -14.96 19.61 0.77
N LEU A 172 -13.83 19.91 1.42
CA LEU A 172 -13.52 19.53 2.79
C LEU A 172 -13.32 20.76 3.69
N ASP A 173 -14.32 21.65 3.71
CA ASP A 173 -14.27 22.96 4.39
C ASP A 173 -15.14 23.03 5.66
N ALA A 174 -15.85 21.96 6.03
CA ALA A 174 -16.61 21.95 7.26
C ALA A 174 -15.67 21.90 8.48
N PRO A 175 -16.08 22.41 9.65
CA PRO A 175 -15.24 22.40 10.86
C PRO A 175 -14.73 21.00 11.26
N LYS A 176 -15.48 19.95 10.93
CA LYS A 176 -15.10 18.55 11.19
C LYS A 176 -14.11 17.99 10.17
N ASP A 177 -14.04 18.57 8.97
CA ASP A 177 -13.18 18.09 7.89
C ASP A 177 -11.72 18.53 8.12
N ALA A 178 -11.51 19.75 8.63
CA ALA A 178 -10.18 20.29 8.92
C ALA A 178 -9.38 19.48 9.95
N ALA A 179 -10.06 18.84 10.91
CA ALA A 179 -9.40 17.99 11.92
C ALA A 179 -8.93 16.63 11.37
N ARG A 180 -9.28 16.29 10.12
CA ARG A 180 -9.02 14.99 9.48
C ARG A 180 -8.00 15.08 8.33
N LEU A 181 -7.52 16.29 8.01
CA LEU A 181 -6.51 16.60 6.99
C LEU A 181 -5.17 16.92 7.67
#